data_AF-A0AAE9L9P0-F1
#
_entry.id   AF-A0AAE9L9P0-F1
#
_cell.length_a   1.000
_cell.length_b   1.000
_cell.length_c   1.000
_cell.angle_alpha   90.00
_cell.angle_beta   90.00
_cell.angle_gamma   90.00
#
_symmetry.space_group_name_H-M   'P 1'
#
loop_
_entity.id
_entity.type
_entity.pdbx_description
1 polymer ?
#
loop_
_entity_poly.entity_id
_entity_poly.type
_entity_poly.pdbx_seq_one_letter_code
_entity_poly.pdbx_strand_id
1 'polypeptide(L)' 'MKLSDHILLWNHVFIQVMDVRHKKMEKGEELRTYRLPVSAFLYAVRGSARVRLDNSIHRVERFHVLHA' A
#
# COMPACT_ATOMS: atom_id res chain seq x y z
N MET A 1 -17.63 10.59 18.22
CA MET A 1 -18.42 9.48 17.61
C MET A 1 -18.34 8.27 18.52
N LYS A 2 -19.43 7.51 18.65
CA LYS A 2 -19.46 6.26 19.42
C LYS A 2 -18.96 5.12 18.53
N LEU A 3 -18.41 4.07 19.14
CA LEU A 3 -17.93 2.88 18.41
C LEU A 3 -19.02 2.24 17.52
N SER A 4 -20.28 2.29 17.97
CA SER A 4 -21.46 1.86 17.21
C SER A 4 -21.59 2.56 15.86
N ASP A 5 -21.29 3.86 15.80
CA ASP A 5 -21.44 4.67 14.59
C ASP A 5 -20.37 4.27 13.56
N HIS A 6 -19.16 3.96 14.02
CA HIS A 6 -18.07 3.46 13.17
C HIS A 6 -18.34 2.04 12.64
N ILE A 7 -18.91 1.15 13.46
CA ILE A 7 -19.28 -0.20 13.04
C ILE A 7 -20.38 -0.17 11.98
N LEU A 8 -21.38 0.71 12.14
CA LEU A 8 -22.44 0.88 11.15
C LEU A 8 -21.86 1.31 9.80
N LEU A 9 -20.97 2.31 9.79
CA LEU A 9 -20.30 2.77 8.57
C LEU A 9 -19.45 1.65 7.97
N TRP A 10 -18.67 0.92 8.77
CA TRP A 10 -17.86 -0.21 8.30
C TRP A 10 -18.68 -1.29 7.60
N ASN A 11 -19.85 -1.63 8.13
CA ASN A 11 -20.75 -2.61 7.51
C ASN A 11 -21.36 -2.13 6.18
N HIS A 12 -21.40 -0.81 5.95
CA HIS A 12 -21.89 -0.22 4.70
C HIS A 12 -20.75 0.13 3.72
N VAL A 13 -19.48 -0.02 4.14
CA VAL A 13 -18.34 0.25 3.27
C VAL A 13 -18.17 -0.93 2.30
N PHE A 14 -18.29 -0.62 1.01
CA PHE A 14 -18.00 -1.55 -0.07
C PHE A 14 -16.55 -1.34 -0.54
N ILE A 15 -15.69 -2.34 -0.34
CA ILE A 15 -14.32 -2.35 -0.87
C ILE A 15 -14.28 -3.37 -2.01
N GLN A 16 -13.98 -2.89 -3.21
CA GLN A 16 -13.75 -3.76 -4.35
C GLN A 16 -12.27 -3.70 -4.74
N VAL A 17 -11.59 -4.85 -4.67
CA VAL A 17 -10.21 -4.97 -5.15
C VAL A 17 -10.25 -5.08 -6.67
N MET A 18 -9.81 -4.01 -7.34
CA MET A 18 -9.85 -3.91 -8.80
C MET A 18 -8.66 -4.57 -9.50
N ASP A 19 -7.50 -4.55 -8.85
CA ASP A 19 -6.24 -4.96 -9.45
C ASP A 19 -5.29 -5.46 -8.35
N VAL A 20 -4.53 -6.52 -8.66
CA VAL A 20 -3.50 -7.08 -7.79
C VAL A 20 -2.24 -7.29 -8.61
N ARG A 21 -1.18 -6.55 -8.28
CA ARG A 21 0.10 -6.62 -8.98
C ARG A 21 1.17 -7.22 -8.08
N HIS A 22 2.00 -8.06 -8.68
CA HIS A 22 3.22 -8.57 -8.06
C HIS A 22 4.42 -8.18 -8.91
N LYS A 23 5.37 -7.47 -8.33
CA LYS A 23 6.63 -7.09 -8.98
C LYS A 23 7.80 -7.53 -8.12
N LYS A 24 8.74 -8.26 -8.75
CA LYS A 24 10.05 -8.53 -8.19
C LYS A 24 11.01 -7.45 -8.68
N MET A 25 11.96 -7.08 -7.83
CA MET A 25 13.00 -6.12 -8.16
C MET A 25 14.34 -6.66 -7.74
N GLU A 26 15.35 -6.48 -8.58
CA GLU A 26 16.72 -6.85 -8.26
C GLU A 26 17.38 -5.84 -7.31
N LYS A 27 18.46 -6.25 -6.64
CA LYS A 27 19.20 -5.35 -5.75
C LYS A 27 19.76 -4.17 -6.55
N GLY A 28 19.32 -2.96 -6.20
CA GLY A 28 19.73 -1.73 -6.87
C GLY A 28 18.86 -1.37 -8.08
N GLU A 29 17.88 -2.19 -8.46
CA GLU A 29 16.87 -1.79 -9.42
C GLU A 29 16.02 -0.67 -8.83
N GLU A 30 15.77 0.37 -9.61
CA GLU A 30 14.88 1.47 -9.24
C GLU A 30 13.63 1.46 -10.09
N LEU A 31 12.47 1.58 -9.43
CA LEU A 31 11.21 1.78 -10.11
C LEU A 31 11.05 3.28 -10.41
N ARG A 32 10.83 3.63 -11.69
CA ARG A 32 10.51 5.00 -12.07
C ARG A 32 9.31 5.49 -11.29
N THR A 33 9.37 6.72 -10.80
CA THR A 33 8.25 7.34 -10.07
C THR A 33 7.06 7.51 -11.01
N TYR A 34 5.88 7.10 -10.56
CA TYR A 34 4.62 7.30 -11.25
C TYR A 34 3.51 7.54 -10.23
N ARG A 35 2.42 8.17 -10.67
CA ARG A 35 1.23 8.35 -9.86
C ARG A 35 0.39 7.07 -9.89
N LEU A 36 0.04 6.54 -8.72
CA LEU A 36 -0.89 5.43 -8.63
C LEU A 36 -2.27 5.84 -9.18
N PRO A 37 -2.95 4.98 -9.96
CA PRO A 37 -4.22 5.34 -10.58
C PRO A 37 -5.37 5.46 -9.57
N VAL A 38 -5.26 4.75 -8.44
CA VAL A 38 -6.24 4.69 -7.35
C VAL A 38 -5.49 4.45 -6.03
N SER A 39 -6.20 4.57 -4.90
CA SER A 39 -5.67 4.17 -3.60
C SER A 39 -5.23 2.71 -3.61
N ALA A 40 -4.09 2.43 -3.00
CA ALA A 40 -3.49 1.10 -3.07
C ALA A 40 -2.76 0.73 -1.78
N PHE A 41 -2.74 -0.58 -1.50
CA PHE A 41 -1.88 -1.16 -0.49
C PHE A 41 -0.63 -1.77 -1.14
N LEU A 42 0.54 -1.38 -0.66
CA LEU A 42 1.83 -1.95 -1.06
C LEU A 42 2.29 -2.91 0.04
N TYR A 43 2.43 -4.19 -0.31
CA TYR A 43 2.87 -5.23 0.61
C TYR A 43 4.25 -5.76 0.27
N ALA A 44 5.18 -5.67 1.22
CA ALA A 44 6.54 -6.18 1.07
C ALA A 44 6.61 -7.68 1.39
N VAL A 45 6.52 -8.53 0.37
CA VAL A 45 6.54 -10.00 0.55
C VAL A 45 7.88 -10.51 1.11
N ARG A 46 9.01 -9.97 0.65
CA ARG A 46 10.37 -10.36 1.04
C ARG A 46 11.37 -9.24 0.78
N GLY A 47 12.44 -9.20 1.58
CA GLY A 47 13.56 -8.28 1.40
C GLY A 47 13.34 -6.96 2.11
N SER A 48 14.09 -5.95 1.70
CA SER A 48 14.00 -4.59 2.23
C SER A 48 14.29 -3.57 1.15
N ALA A 49 13.59 -2.44 1.18
CA ALA A 49 13.77 -1.35 0.22
C ALA A 49 13.50 0.02 0.86
N ARG A 50 13.88 1.08 0.14
CA ARG A 50 13.36 2.43 0.39
C ARG A 50 12.27 2.71 -0.64
N VAL A 51 11.06 2.99 -0.17
CA VAL A 51 9.91 3.32 -1.02
C VAL A 51 9.59 4.79 -0.80
N ARG A 52 9.51 5.56 -1.89
CA ARG A 52 8.98 6.92 -1.85
C ARG A 52 7.50 6.86 -2.19
N LEU A 53 6.66 7.32 -1.26
CA LEU A 53 5.21 7.33 -1.37
C LEU A 53 4.69 8.65 -0.79
N ASP A 54 3.79 9.33 -1.49
CA ASP A 54 3.22 10.63 -1.06
C ASP A 54 4.26 11.62 -0.56
N ASN A 55 5.36 11.73 -1.31
CA ASN A 55 6.49 12.61 -1.02
C ASN A 55 7.28 12.25 0.26
N SER A 56 6.96 11.14 0.91
CA SER A 56 7.65 10.60 2.10
C SER A 56 8.48 9.37 1.72
N ILE A 57 9.63 9.20 2.37
CA ILE A 57 10.49 8.03 2.18
C ILE A 57 10.27 7.06 3.34
N HIS A 58 9.88 5.84 3.02
CA HIS A 58 9.66 4.76 3.96
C HIS A 58 10.74 3.70 3.80
N ARG A 59 11.34 3.28 4.90
CA ARG A 59 12.14 2.04 4.93
C ARG A 59 11.17 0.88 5.15
N VAL A 60 11.06 0.01 4.15
CA VAL A 60 10.20 -1.17 4.20
C VAL A 60 11.02 -2.43 4.35
N GLU A 61 10.54 -3.30 5.23
CA GLU A 61 11.08 -4.64 5.44
C GLU A 61 9.97 -5.67 5.16
N ARG A 62 10.33 -6.95 5.25
CA ARG A 62 9.39 -8.05 5.05
C ARG A 62 8.14 -7.85 5.92
N PHE A 63 6.98 -8.01 5.30
CA PHE A 63 5.63 -7.91 5.85
C PHE A 63 5.13 -6.50 6.17
N HIS A 64 5.86 -5.45 5.79
CA HIS A 64 5.30 -4.10 5.83
C HIS A 64 4.16 -3.92 4.82
N VAL A 65 3.12 -3.20 5.26
CA VAL A 65 2.03 -2.70 4.43
C VAL A 65 2.10 -1.18 4.46
N LEU A 66 2.15 -0.56 3.28
CA LEU A 66 1.95 0.88 3.11
C LEU A 66 0.62 1.13 2.42
N HIS A 67 -0.02 2.25 2.73
CA HIS A 67 -1.21 2.74 2.05
C HIS A 67 -0.87 4.04 1.32
N ALA A 68 -1.41 4.21 0.12
CA ALA A 68 -1.32 5.38 -0.74
C ALA A 68 -2.72 5.80 -1.20
#